data_AF-A0A7S2VF94-F1
#
_entry.id   AF-A0A7S2VF94-F1
#
_cell.length_a   1.000
_cell.length_b   1.000
_cell.length_c   1.000
_cell.angle_alpha   90.00
_cell.angle_beta   90.00
_cell.angle_gamma   90.00
#
_symmetry.space_group_name_H-M   'P 1'
#
loop_
_entity.id
_entity.type
_entity.pdbx_description
1 polymer ?
#
loop_
_entity_poly.entity_id
_entity_poly.type
_entity_poly.pdbx_seq_one_letter_code
_entity_poly.pdbx_strand_id
1 'polypeptide(L)'
;MSRLSAIIVFILAAYAQAFAPVSRGTFGAAPSSPVAFNTQQECSMPAALQRQRKSVAPVQTMGLFGLGVPEIGVILVAAAFVLGPQKLAELGKDAGKIAGELKEVPKEFQKGLEEGEAQAKVIKAETITEEKNE
;
A
#
# COMPACT_ATOMS: atom_id res chain seq x y z
N MET A 1 -0.52 44.20 -1.97
CA MET A 1 0.36 43.05 -2.28
C MET A 1 0.86 42.30 -1.04
N SER A 2 1.12 42.96 0.10
CA SER A 2 1.64 42.29 1.31
C SER A 2 0.68 41.27 1.96
N ARG A 3 -0.63 41.54 1.95
CA ARG A 3 -1.62 40.66 2.61
C ARG A 3 -1.88 39.35 1.87
N LEU A 4 -1.86 39.37 0.53
CA LEU A 4 -1.96 38.17 -0.30
C LEU A 4 -0.73 37.27 -0.16
N SER A 5 0.47 37.86 -0.09
CA SER A 5 1.70 37.12 0.14
C SER A 5 1.73 36.48 1.54
N ALA A 6 1.24 37.19 2.58
CA ALA A 6 1.11 36.63 3.93
C ALA A 6 0.13 35.45 4.01
N ILE A 7 -1.00 35.50 3.30
CA ILE A 7 -1.97 34.40 3.24
C ILE A 7 -1.37 33.17 2.54
N ILE A 8 -0.65 33.38 1.43
CA ILE A 8 0.01 32.29 0.70
C ILE A 8 1.11 31.64 1.57
N VAL A 9 1.91 32.43 2.28
CA VAL A 9 2.94 31.91 3.21
C VAL A 9 2.30 31.17 4.39
N PHE A 10 1.18 31.66 4.92
CA PHE A 10 0.46 31.01 6.01
C PHE A 10 -0.16 29.67 5.58
N ILE A 11 -0.72 29.59 4.37
CA ILE A 11 -1.24 28.36 3.79
C ILE A 11 -0.08 27.38 3.54
N LEU A 12 1.05 27.84 2.98
CA LEU A 12 2.21 26.99 2.75
C LEU A 12 2.81 26.44 4.06
N ALA A 13 2.85 27.26 5.12
CA ALA A 13 3.33 26.85 6.44
C ALA A 13 2.38 25.88 7.16
N ALA A 14 1.06 26.02 6.97
CA ALA A 14 0.07 25.09 7.51
C ALA A 14 0.16 23.70 6.85
N TYR A 15 0.47 23.64 5.55
CA TYR A 15 0.69 22.37 4.84
C TYR A 15 1.97 21.64 5.29
N ALA A 16 2.96 22.36 5.83
CA ALA A 16 4.20 21.75 6.33
C ALA A 16 4.01 20.94 7.63
N GLN A 17 2.93 21.17 8.39
CA GLN A 17 2.68 20.45 9.64
C GLN A 17 1.97 19.10 9.45
N ALA A 18 1.62 18.74 8.21
CA ALA A 18 0.93 17.48 7.90
C ALA A 18 1.89 16.30 7.62
N PHE A 19 3.22 16.50 7.67
CA PHE A 19 4.21 15.47 7.32
C PHE A 19 5.21 15.11 8.43
N ALA A 20 4.88 15.38 9.70
CA ALA A 20 5.63 14.81 10.82
C ALA A 20 4.64 14.14 11.78
N PRO A 21 4.81 12.84 12.14
CA PRO A 21 4.08 12.30 13.27
C PRO A 21 4.51 13.09 14.50
N VAL A 22 3.56 13.81 15.12
CA VAL A 22 3.70 14.30 16.48
C VAL A 22 3.71 13.07 17.39
N SER A 23 4.89 12.46 17.52
CA SER A 23 5.19 11.55 18.62
C SER A 23 5.26 12.39 19.88
N ARG A 24 4.11 12.57 20.56
CA ARG A 24 4.07 13.03 21.95
C ARG A 24 4.67 11.93 22.83
N GLY A 25 6.00 11.91 22.93
CA GLY A 25 6.75 11.21 23.95
C GLY A 25 6.77 12.04 25.23
N THR A 26 6.06 11.53 26.25
CA THR A 26 6.40 11.54 27.68
C THR A 26 7.10 12.78 28.28
N PHE A 27 6.35 13.54 29.08
CA PHE A 27 6.87 14.05 30.36
C PHE A 27 6.10 13.37 31.48
N GLY A 28 6.83 12.74 32.38
CA GLY A 28 6.27 11.95 33.47
C GLY A 28 5.56 12.80 34.52
N ALA A 29 4.54 12.20 35.12
CA ALA A 29 4.13 12.50 36.48
C ALA A 29 3.63 11.19 37.09
N ALA A 30 4.35 10.69 38.09
CA ALA A 30 3.89 9.62 38.94
C ALA A 30 2.58 10.01 39.63
N PRO A 31 1.74 9.04 40.00
CA PRO A 31 1.28 9.06 41.38
C PRO A 31 1.54 7.74 42.10
N SER A 32 2.07 7.94 43.30
CA SER A 32 2.26 7.04 44.42
C SER A 32 0.96 6.38 44.91
N SER A 33 1.12 5.15 45.43
CA SER A 33 0.49 4.57 46.64
C SER A 33 -0.39 3.31 46.45
N PRO A 34 -0.43 2.43 47.46
CA PRO A 34 -0.41 0.97 47.28
C PRO A 34 -1.70 0.25 47.69
N VAL A 35 -1.69 -1.08 47.51
CA VAL A 35 -2.60 -2.10 48.07
C VAL A 35 -3.88 -2.39 47.27
N ALA A 36 -3.85 -3.49 46.52
CA ALA A 36 -4.98 -4.41 46.41
C ALA A 36 -4.48 -5.83 46.11
N PHE A 37 -4.73 -6.71 47.07
CA PHE A 37 -4.60 -8.16 47.07
C PHE A 37 -5.28 -8.80 45.84
N ASN A 38 -4.55 -9.60 45.05
CA ASN A 38 -5.17 -10.60 44.20
C ASN A 38 -4.26 -11.82 44.02
N THR A 39 -4.77 -12.97 44.45
CA THR A 39 -4.18 -14.30 44.35
C THR A 39 -4.25 -14.79 42.91
N GLN A 40 -3.18 -14.65 42.12
CA GLN A 40 -2.91 -15.49 40.95
C GLN A 40 -1.40 -15.71 40.80
N GLN A 41 -0.92 -16.80 41.39
CA GLN A 41 0.06 -17.73 40.82
C GLN A 41 0.80 -17.23 39.56
N GLU A 42 1.85 -16.44 39.76
CA GLU A 42 2.80 -16.15 38.69
C GLU A 42 3.68 -17.38 38.47
N CYS A 43 3.46 -18.08 37.35
CA CYS A 43 4.53 -18.78 36.67
C CYS A 43 5.63 -17.74 36.40
N SER A 44 6.59 -17.66 37.32
CA SER A 44 7.79 -16.84 37.23
C SER A 44 8.60 -17.28 36.01
N MET A 45 8.24 -16.73 34.85
CA MET A 45 9.16 -16.63 33.73
C MET A 45 10.25 -15.65 34.17
N PRO A 46 11.55 -16.04 34.21
CA PRO A 46 12.60 -15.10 34.57
C PRO A 46 12.56 -13.91 33.60
N ALA A 47 12.71 -12.69 34.12
CA ALA A 47 12.74 -11.45 33.34
C ALA A 47 13.75 -11.48 32.17
N ALA A 48 14.77 -12.35 32.27
CA ALA A 48 15.72 -12.67 31.22
C ALA A 48 15.06 -13.21 29.92
N LEU A 49 13.94 -13.93 30.03
CA LEU A 49 13.20 -14.48 28.87
C LEU A 49 12.06 -13.58 28.40
N GLN A 50 11.52 -12.71 29.25
CA GLN A 50 10.44 -11.79 28.88
C GLN A 50 10.89 -10.73 27.87
N ARG A 51 12.19 -10.37 27.85
CA ARG A 51 12.74 -9.34 26.96
C ARG A 51 13.07 -9.84 25.56
N GLN A 52 13.03 -11.15 25.33
CA GLN A 52 13.56 -11.75 24.11
C GLN A 52 12.55 -11.89 22.97
N ARG A 53 11.29 -11.47 23.16
CA ARG A 53 10.22 -11.64 22.17
C ARG A 53 9.39 -10.37 21.94
N LYS A 54 10.04 -9.26 21.58
CA LYS A 54 9.32 -8.09 21.02
C LYS A 54 10.26 -7.13 20.29
N SER A 55 11.03 -7.64 19.33
CA SER A 55 11.83 -6.77 18.46
C SER A 55 11.99 -7.40 17.08
N VAL A 56 10.87 -7.69 16.43
CA VAL A 56 10.82 -7.45 14.99
C VAL A 56 10.20 -6.07 14.91
N ALA A 57 11.03 -5.03 14.77
CA ALA A 57 10.51 -3.70 14.51
C ALA A 57 9.58 -3.82 13.30
N PRO A 58 8.35 -3.28 13.33
CA PRO A 58 7.51 -3.27 12.14
C PRO A 58 8.29 -2.48 11.09
N VAL A 59 8.87 -3.20 10.13
CA VAL A 59 9.45 -2.60 8.94
C VAL A 59 8.25 -1.93 8.29
N GLN A 60 8.20 -0.61 8.40
CA GLN A 60 7.21 0.21 7.73
C GLN A 60 7.46 0.02 6.23
N THR A 61 6.89 -1.02 5.63
CA THR A 61 6.98 -1.27 4.20
C THR A 61 6.08 -0.25 3.54
N MET A 62 6.60 0.95 3.38
CA MET A 62 6.01 2.01 2.58
C MET A 62 6.10 1.55 1.11
N GLY A 63 5.13 0.76 0.65
CA GLY A 63 4.97 0.35 -0.75
C GLY A 63 5.95 -0.73 -1.28
N LEU A 64 6.02 -0.82 -2.62
CA LEU A 64 6.68 -1.91 -3.38
C LEU A 64 8.22 -1.83 -3.40
N PHE A 65 8.80 -0.70 -3.00
CA PHE A 65 10.25 -0.45 -2.98
C PHE A 65 10.74 0.27 -1.72
N GLY A 66 9.94 0.29 -0.64
CA GLY A 66 10.19 1.18 0.50
C GLY A 66 10.03 2.67 0.18
N LEU A 67 9.47 2.98 -1.01
CA LEU A 67 9.08 4.30 -1.48
C LEU A 67 7.57 4.47 -1.29
N GLY A 68 7.18 5.41 -0.45
CA GLY A 68 5.79 5.80 -0.26
C GLY A 68 5.31 6.84 -1.26
N VAL A 69 4.03 7.21 -1.13
CA VAL A 69 3.41 8.33 -1.86
C VAL A 69 4.22 9.63 -1.76
N PRO A 70 4.73 10.05 -0.57
CA PRO A 70 5.49 11.30 -0.47
C PRO A 70 6.82 11.23 -1.24
N GLU A 71 7.56 10.13 -1.18
CA GLU A 71 8.82 9.97 -1.92
C GLU A 71 8.59 9.95 -3.43
N ILE A 72 7.56 9.25 -3.91
CA ILE A 72 7.18 9.24 -5.34
C ILE A 72 6.76 10.65 -5.81
N GLY A 73 6.09 11.42 -4.97
CA GLY A 73 5.72 12.80 -5.28
C GLY A 73 6.92 13.70 -5.58
N VAL A 74 7.99 13.61 -4.79
CA VAL A 74 9.23 14.40 -5.01
C VAL A 74 9.87 14.05 -6.35
N ILE A 75 9.92 12.75 -6.69
CA ILE A 75 10.48 12.28 -7.96
C ILE A 75 9.64 12.80 -9.14
N LEU A 76 8.31 12.79 -9.03
CA LEU A 76 7.42 13.33 -10.07
C LEU A 76 7.64 14.83 -10.29
N VAL A 77 7.82 15.60 -9.22
CA VAL A 77 8.13 17.03 -9.33
C VAL A 77 9.45 17.24 -10.03
N ALA A 78 10.52 16.51 -9.65
CA ALA A 78 11.82 16.59 -10.30
C ALA A 78 11.74 16.23 -11.80
N ALA A 79 11.03 15.14 -12.13
CA ALA A 79 10.81 14.73 -13.52
C ALA A 79 10.02 15.78 -14.31
N ALA A 80 9.03 16.43 -13.69
CA ALA A 80 8.27 17.50 -14.32
C ALA A 80 9.12 18.75 -14.58
N PHE A 81 10.13 19.03 -13.76
CA PHE A 81 11.08 20.12 -14.03
C PHE A 81 12.02 19.79 -15.20
N VAL A 82 12.51 18.55 -15.27
CA VAL A 82 13.45 18.13 -16.33
C VAL A 82 12.76 17.97 -17.69
N LEU A 83 11.60 17.30 -17.70
CA LEU A 83 10.86 16.96 -18.92
C LEU A 83 9.80 18.03 -19.29
N GLY A 84 9.36 18.82 -18.32
CA GLY A 84 8.22 19.71 -18.41
C GLY A 84 6.90 19.03 -18.00
N PRO A 85 6.00 19.75 -17.30
CA PRO A 85 4.71 19.19 -16.87
C PRO A 85 3.84 18.73 -18.06
N GLN A 86 4.02 19.34 -19.22
CA GLN A 86 3.20 19.05 -20.40
C GLN A 86 3.58 17.71 -21.03
N LYS A 87 4.86 17.34 -20.99
CA LYS A 87 5.33 16.05 -21.50
C LYS A 87 4.94 14.91 -20.59
N LEU A 88 4.97 15.09 -19.27
CA LEU A 88 4.44 14.09 -18.35
C LEU A 88 2.93 13.88 -18.51
N ALA A 89 2.16 14.95 -18.73
CA ALA A 89 0.71 14.85 -18.97
C ALA A 89 0.39 14.17 -20.31
N GLU A 90 1.15 14.47 -21.37
CA GLU A 90 1.03 13.83 -22.68
C GLU A 90 1.29 12.32 -22.58
N LEU A 91 2.41 11.92 -21.95
CA LEU A 91 2.74 10.51 -21.69
C LEU A 91 1.69 9.81 -20.81
N GLY A 92 1.20 10.49 -19.77
CA GLY A 92 0.15 9.95 -18.91
C GLY A 92 -1.17 9.71 -19.64
N LYS A 93 -1.52 10.58 -20.59
CA LYS A 93 -2.71 10.41 -21.45
C LYS A 93 -2.56 9.23 -22.39
N ASP A 94 -1.40 9.07 -23.01
CA ASP A 94 -1.14 7.96 -23.92
C ASP A 94 -1.06 6.62 -23.19
N ALA A 95 -0.34 6.56 -22.07
CA ALA A 95 -0.32 5.40 -21.18
C ALA A 95 -1.72 5.08 -20.63
N GLY A 96 -2.52 6.10 -20.31
CA GLY A 96 -3.90 5.94 -19.83
C GLY A 96 -4.84 5.34 -20.88
N LYS A 97 -4.69 5.73 -22.15
CA LYS A 97 -5.43 5.10 -23.26
C LYS A 97 -5.06 3.64 -23.42
N ILE A 98 -3.76 3.33 -23.45
CA ILE A 98 -3.26 1.95 -23.55
C ILE A 98 -3.78 1.12 -22.37
N ALA A 99 -3.71 1.65 -21.15
CA ALA A 99 -4.24 0.98 -19.96
C ALA A 99 -5.77 0.81 -20.00
N GLY A 100 -6.50 1.70 -20.67
CA GLY A 100 -7.94 1.57 -20.91
C GLY A 100 -8.26 0.43 -21.88
N GLU A 101 -7.56 0.38 -23.03
CA GLU A 101 -7.70 -0.68 -24.02
C GLU A 101 -7.30 -2.05 -23.44
N LEU A 102 -6.22 -2.09 -22.64
CA LEU A 102 -5.77 -3.27 -21.91
C LEU A 102 -6.73 -3.72 -20.80
N LYS A 103 -7.83 -3.02 -20.49
CA LYS A 103 -8.86 -3.55 -19.58
C LYS A 103 -9.91 -4.39 -20.29
N GLU A 104 -10.17 -4.13 -21.56
CA GLU A 104 -11.12 -4.93 -22.34
C GLU A 104 -10.48 -6.25 -22.79
N VAL A 105 -9.20 -6.22 -23.16
CA VAL A 105 -8.46 -7.43 -23.59
C VAL A 105 -8.48 -8.57 -22.54
N PRO A 106 -8.22 -8.34 -21.23
CA PRO A 106 -8.36 -9.36 -20.21
C PRO A 106 -9.78 -9.88 -20.00
N LYS A 107 -10.84 -9.08 -20.26
CA LYS A 107 -12.23 -9.55 -20.14
C LYS A 107 -12.56 -10.50 -21.28
N GLU A 108 -12.17 -10.13 -22.50
CA GLU A 108 -12.30 -10.99 -23.68
C GLU A 108 -11.45 -12.26 -23.54
N PHE A 109 -10.25 -12.15 -22.97
CA PHE A 109 -9.40 -13.30 -22.67
C PHE A 109 -10.04 -14.24 -21.64
N GLN A 110 -10.61 -13.72 -20.54
CA GLN A 110 -11.34 -14.53 -19.55
C GLN A 110 -12.51 -15.28 -20.20
N LYS A 111 -13.33 -14.57 -20.99
CA LYS A 111 -14.46 -15.17 -21.69
C LYS A 111 -14.01 -16.25 -22.69
N GLY A 112 -12.97 -15.98 -23.47
CA GLY A 112 -12.40 -16.95 -24.41
C GLY A 112 -11.80 -18.18 -23.72
N LEU A 113 -11.23 -18.01 -22.52
CA LEU A 113 -10.71 -19.12 -21.72
C LEU A 113 -11.85 -20.00 -21.17
N GLU A 114 -12.93 -19.41 -20.67
CA GLU A 114 -14.14 -20.13 -20.24
C GLU A 114 -14.80 -20.90 -21.40
N GLU A 115 -14.96 -20.25 -22.56
CA GLU A 115 -15.49 -20.89 -23.78
C GLU A 115 -14.57 -22.01 -24.28
N GLY A 116 -13.26 -21.79 -24.26
CA GLY A 116 -12.26 -22.79 -24.63
C GLY A 116 -12.24 -23.99 -23.67
N GLU A 117 -12.42 -23.76 -22.37
CA GLU A 117 -12.52 -24.84 -21.38
C GLU A 117 -13.81 -25.65 -21.56
N ALA A 118 -14.93 -25.00 -21.86
CA ALA A 118 -16.19 -25.67 -22.17
C ALA A 118 -16.06 -26.54 -23.43
N GLN A 119 -15.49 -26.00 -24.51
CA GLN A 119 -15.25 -26.73 -25.75
C GLN A 119 -14.26 -27.88 -25.58
N ALA A 120 -13.17 -27.66 -24.83
CA ALA A 120 -12.21 -28.71 -24.51
C ALA A 120 -12.86 -29.87 -23.75
N LYS A 121 -13.82 -29.61 -22.86
CA LYS A 121 -14.56 -30.66 -22.15
C LYS A 121 -15.48 -31.45 -23.08
N VAL A 122 -16.15 -30.80 -24.04
CA VAL A 122 -17.03 -31.46 -25.02
C VAL A 122 -16.21 -32.34 -25.97
N ILE A 123 -15.12 -31.81 -26.54
CA ILE A 123 -14.24 -32.59 -27.43
C ILE A 123 -13.66 -33.79 -26.69
N LYS A 124 -13.25 -33.62 -25.42
CA LYS A 124 -12.73 -34.74 -24.62
C LYS A 124 -13.80 -35.80 -24.36
N ALA A 125 -15.04 -35.41 -24.12
CA ALA A 125 -16.15 -36.35 -23.95
C ALA A 125 -16.51 -37.08 -25.26
N GLU A 126 -16.47 -36.40 -26.39
CA GLU A 126 -16.73 -37.01 -27.71
C GLU A 126 -15.62 -37.99 -28.10
N THR A 127 -14.34 -37.64 -27.89
CA THR A 127 -13.22 -38.57 -28.16
C THR A 127 -13.21 -39.81 -27.26
N ILE A 128 -13.74 -39.73 -26.02
CA ILE A 128 -13.84 -40.89 -25.12
C ILE A 128 -15.01 -41.81 -25.50
N THR A 129 -15.97 -41.32 -26.29
CA THR A 129 -17.14 -42.10 -26.71
C THR A 129 -16.86 -42.89 -28.00
N GLU A 130 -15.95 -42.42 -28.85
CA GLU A 130 -15.55 -43.16 -30.06
C GLU A 130 -14.56 -44.31 -29.79
N GLU A 131 -13.69 -44.23 -28.78
CA GLU A 131 -12.78 -45.34 -28.41
C GLU A 131 -13.47 -46.54 -27.73
N LYS A 132 -14.75 -46.44 -27.34
CA LYS A 132 -15.45 -47.52 -26.61
C LYS A 132 -16.28 -48.45 -27.51
N ASN A 133 -16.31 -48.21 -28.82
CA ASN A 133 -17.11 -48.98 -29.78
C ASN A 133 -16.26 -49.84 -30.75
N GLU A 134 -14.97 -50.04 -30.47
CA GLU A 134 -14.12 -51.04 -31.15
C GLU A 134 -13.76 -52.21 -30.22
#